data_AF-A0A951VEV6-F1
#
_entry.id   AF-A0A951VEV6-F1
#
_cell.length_a   1.000
_cell.length_b   1.000
_cell.length_c   1.000
_cell.angle_alpha   90.00
_cell.angle_beta   90.00
_cell.angle_gamma   90.00
#
_symmetry.space_group_name_H-M   'P 1'
#
loop_
_entity.id
_entity.type
_entity.pdbx_description
1 polymer ?
#
loop_
_entity_poly.entity_id
_entity_poly.type
_entity_poly.pdbx_seq_one_letter_code
_entity_poly.pdbx_strand_id
1 'polypeptide(L)'
;MNLNFQNTENAFAYKSDKELKGARFLFSSMSKSWLVKLGIWATPLALRWNLPVKGLIRKTIFRQFVGGETLKQTTSVADHLAKFNVQIILDYGVEGGQGEDKYQHAMEEFIRVINFASGQPNIPFMSIKVTGMARFGLLEKIHAQSDYNDVVRGELQTDHLSAEEKA
;
A
#
# COMPACT_ATOMS: atom_id res chain seq x y z
N MET A 1 -13.83 1.28 -29.77
CA MET A 1 -12.37 1.23 -29.57
C MET A 1 -12.09 -0.04 -28.79
N ASN A 2 -11.32 -1.00 -29.35
CA ASN A 2 -11.05 -2.27 -28.66
C ASN A 2 -9.93 -2.08 -27.64
N LEU A 3 -10.20 -2.38 -26.36
CA LEU A 3 -9.21 -2.41 -25.30
C LEU A 3 -8.19 -3.51 -25.58
N ASN A 4 -6.91 -3.15 -25.65
CA ASN A 4 -5.80 -4.09 -25.84
C ASN A 4 -4.86 -4.05 -24.63
N PHE A 5 -5.03 -5.00 -23.73
CA PHE A 5 -4.20 -5.15 -22.53
C PHE A 5 -2.76 -5.63 -22.80
N GLN A 6 -2.45 -6.07 -24.02
CA GLN A 6 -1.12 -6.52 -24.41
C GLN A 6 -0.26 -5.40 -25.01
N ASN A 7 -0.81 -4.20 -25.21
CA ASN A 7 -0.04 -3.06 -25.69
C ASN A 7 0.81 -2.46 -24.56
N THR A 8 2.02 -3.00 -24.39
CA THR A 8 2.97 -2.55 -23.36
C THR A 8 3.57 -1.17 -23.66
N GLU A 9 3.64 -0.76 -24.92
CA GLU A 9 4.08 0.59 -25.31
C GLU A 9 3.16 1.63 -24.69
N ASN A 10 1.84 1.47 -24.83
CA ASN A 10 0.86 2.33 -24.18
C ASN A 10 0.90 2.19 -22.65
N ALA A 11 0.98 0.94 -22.14
CA ALA A 11 0.97 0.69 -20.70
C ALA A 11 2.14 1.36 -19.96
N PHE A 12 3.29 1.52 -20.63
CA PHE A 12 4.49 2.11 -20.07
C PHE A 12 4.89 3.44 -20.71
N ALA A 13 4.00 4.10 -21.46
CA ALA A 13 4.28 5.37 -22.15
C ALA A 13 4.80 6.47 -21.22
N TYR A 14 4.46 6.41 -19.94
CA TYR A 14 4.92 7.34 -18.90
C TYR A 14 6.38 7.09 -18.44
N LYS A 15 7.06 6.05 -18.93
CA LYS A 15 8.42 5.67 -18.54
C LYS A 15 9.42 5.86 -19.67
N SER A 16 10.62 6.29 -19.32
CA SER A 16 11.77 6.31 -20.24
C SER A 16 12.45 4.94 -20.36
N ASP A 17 13.20 4.72 -21.44
CA ASP A 17 14.05 3.53 -21.63
C ASP A 17 14.97 3.23 -20.45
N LYS A 18 15.53 4.29 -19.84
CA LYS A 18 16.41 4.17 -18.66
C LYS A 18 15.64 3.59 -17.47
N GLU A 19 14.41 4.02 -17.27
CA GLU A 19 13.53 3.51 -16.21
C GLU A 19 13.10 2.08 -16.47
N LEU A 20 12.78 1.73 -17.72
CA LEU A 20 12.43 0.36 -18.11
C LEU A 20 13.59 -0.61 -17.93
N LYS A 21 14.80 -0.22 -18.34
CA LYS A 21 16.03 -1.01 -18.11
C LYS A 21 16.32 -1.15 -16.61
N GLY A 22 16.12 -0.09 -15.83
CA GLY A 22 16.25 -0.11 -14.37
C GLY A 22 15.27 -1.05 -13.69
N ALA A 23 13.99 -1.00 -14.06
CA ALA A 23 12.95 -1.90 -13.58
C ALA A 23 13.29 -3.36 -13.93
N ARG A 24 13.67 -3.63 -15.19
CA ARG A 24 14.11 -4.96 -15.62
C ARG A 24 15.27 -5.49 -14.79
N PHE A 25 16.29 -4.67 -14.54
CA PHE A 25 17.42 -5.05 -13.69
C PHE A 25 16.95 -5.40 -12.26
N LEU A 26 16.10 -4.57 -11.66
CA LEU A 26 15.57 -4.78 -10.31
C LEU A 26 14.76 -6.08 -10.23
N PHE A 27 13.77 -6.27 -11.11
CA PHE A 27 12.95 -7.49 -11.12
C PHE A 27 13.78 -8.74 -11.42
N SER A 28 14.75 -8.68 -12.33
CA SER A 28 15.67 -9.80 -12.59
C SER A 28 16.53 -10.14 -11.36
N SER A 29 16.91 -9.14 -10.57
CA SER A 29 17.63 -9.35 -9.31
C SER A 29 16.71 -9.98 -8.26
N MET A 30 15.47 -9.51 -8.14
CA MET A 30 14.48 -10.07 -7.21
C MET A 30 14.05 -11.50 -7.57
N SER A 31 14.12 -11.89 -8.84
CA SER A 31 13.85 -13.28 -9.25
C SER A 31 14.87 -14.28 -8.68
N LYS A 32 16.03 -13.80 -8.22
CA LYS A 32 17.08 -14.63 -7.62
C LYS A 32 16.82 -14.77 -6.12
N SER A 33 16.19 -15.88 -5.74
CA SER A 33 15.80 -16.17 -4.34
C SER A 33 16.95 -16.01 -3.32
N TRP A 34 18.17 -16.42 -3.67
CA TRP A 34 19.33 -16.29 -2.77
C TRP A 34 19.70 -14.82 -2.50
N LEU A 35 19.56 -13.94 -3.51
CA LEU A 35 19.88 -12.53 -3.40
C LEU A 35 18.83 -11.81 -2.53
N VAL A 36 17.56 -12.16 -2.69
CA VAL A 36 16.47 -11.66 -1.84
C VAL A 36 16.70 -12.07 -0.38
N LYS A 37 17.02 -13.33 -0.11
CA LYS A 37 17.32 -13.82 1.25
C LYS A 37 18.50 -13.06 1.88
N LEU A 38 19.57 -12.85 1.12
CA LEU A 38 20.72 -12.06 1.57
C LEU A 38 20.30 -10.62 1.89
N GLY A 39 19.53 -9.98 1.01
CA GLY A 39 19.04 -8.62 1.21
C GLY A 39 18.17 -8.47 2.46
N ILE A 40 17.26 -9.40 2.72
CA ILE A 40 16.41 -9.42 3.92
C ILE A 40 17.26 -9.50 5.19
N TRP A 41 18.30 -10.33 5.20
CA TRP A 41 19.18 -10.46 6.36
C TRP A 41 20.14 -9.27 6.53
N ALA A 42 20.74 -8.78 5.43
CA ALA A 42 21.78 -7.76 5.46
C ALA A 42 21.24 -6.34 5.67
N THR A 43 20.05 -6.02 5.15
CA THR A 43 19.52 -4.65 5.17
C THR A 43 19.29 -4.13 6.60
N PRO A 44 18.63 -4.88 7.51
CA PRO A 44 18.47 -4.44 8.90
C PRO A 44 19.81 -4.23 9.62
N LEU A 45 20.80 -5.10 9.38
CA LEU A 45 22.14 -4.98 9.95
C LEU A 45 22.85 -3.71 9.45
N ALA A 46 22.80 -3.46 8.14
CA ALA A 46 23.38 -2.28 7.54
C ALA A 46 22.75 -0.98 8.08
N LEU A 47 21.44 -0.97 8.27
CA LEU A 47 20.73 0.16 8.88
C LEU A 47 21.10 0.33 10.36
N ARG A 48 21.18 -0.77 11.13
CA ARG A 48 21.56 -0.75 12.55
C ARG A 48 22.98 -0.24 12.77
N TRP A 49 23.88 -0.55 11.84
CA TRP A 49 25.27 -0.06 11.85
C TRP A 49 25.44 1.29 11.15
N ASN A 50 24.35 1.99 10.79
CA ASN A 50 24.38 3.29 10.10
C ASN A 50 25.23 3.29 8.81
N LEU A 51 25.31 2.15 8.11
CA LEU A 51 25.96 2.10 6.81
C LEU A 51 25.18 2.96 5.80
N PRO A 52 25.86 3.59 4.82
CA PRO A 52 25.26 4.53 3.87
C PRO A 52 24.41 3.83 2.76
N VAL A 53 23.58 2.86 3.13
CA VAL A 53 22.75 2.07 2.20
C VAL A 53 21.41 2.72 1.85
N LYS A 54 20.97 3.73 2.62
CA LYS A 54 19.68 4.41 2.42
C LYS A 54 19.52 4.99 1.01
N GLY A 55 20.59 5.58 0.46
CA GLY A 55 20.59 6.15 -0.88
C GLY A 55 20.40 5.08 -1.98
N LEU A 56 21.00 3.90 -1.80
CA LEU A 56 20.84 2.77 -2.71
C LEU A 56 19.41 2.24 -2.67
N ILE A 57 18.86 2.02 -1.46
CA ILE A 57 17.47 1.58 -1.26
C ILE A 57 16.50 2.56 -1.91
N ARG A 58 16.70 3.87 -1.69
CA ARG A 58 15.84 4.93 -2.26
C ARG A 58 15.88 4.95 -3.79
N LYS A 59 17.07 4.80 -4.39
CA LYS A 59 17.25 4.82 -5.85
C LYS A 59 16.79 3.55 -6.57
N THR A 60 16.55 2.46 -5.83
CA THR A 60 16.18 1.14 -6.37
C THR A 60 14.76 0.75 -5.97
N ILE A 61 14.63 -0.01 -4.89
CA ILE A 61 13.37 -0.61 -4.41
C ILE A 61 12.33 0.50 -4.16
N PHE A 62 12.72 1.57 -3.46
CA PHE A 62 11.77 2.62 -3.10
C PHE A 62 11.19 3.32 -4.34
N ARG A 63 12.05 3.68 -5.32
CA ARG A 63 11.61 4.30 -6.58
C ARG A 63 10.65 3.41 -7.37
N GLN A 64 10.78 2.09 -7.29
CA GLN A 64 9.94 1.15 -8.05
C GLN A 64 8.59 0.88 -7.36
N PHE A 65 8.57 0.81 -6.03
CA PHE A 65 7.43 0.30 -5.27
C PHE A 65 6.72 1.34 -4.39
N VAL A 66 7.31 2.53 -4.20
CA VAL A 66 6.74 3.55 -3.30
C VAL A 66 6.52 4.85 -4.06
N GLY A 67 5.28 5.36 -4.03
CA GLY A 67 4.88 6.61 -4.69
C GLY A 67 5.42 7.88 -4.01
N GLY A 68 5.78 7.79 -2.74
CA GLY A 68 6.37 8.87 -1.95
C GLY A 68 6.42 8.53 -0.47
N GLU A 69 7.28 9.20 0.30
CA GLU A 69 7.30 9.13 1.77
C GLU A 69 6.19 10.00 2.40
N THR A 70 5.57 10.89 1.61
CA THR A 70 4.49 11.80 2.04
C THR A 70 3.44 11.96 0.95
N LEU A 71 2.24 12.41 1.33
CA LEU A 71 1.17 12.75 0.37
C LEU A 71 1.64 13.77 -0.66
N LYS A 72 2.39 14.80 -0.24
CA LYS A 72 2.95 15.83 -1.13
C LYS A 72 3.94 15.27 -2.15
N GLN A 73 4.81 14.33 -1.75
CA GLN A 73 5.70 13.66 -2.71
C GLN A 73 4.90 12.85 -3.72
N THR A 74 3.80 12.24 -3.28
CA THR A 74 2.90 11.46 -4.14
C THR A 74 2.21 12.32 -5.20
N THR A 75 1.93 13.61 -4.93
CA THR A 75 1.41 14.55 -5.94
C THR A 75 2.28 14.61 -7.19
N SER A 76 3.61 14.60 -7.05
CA SER A 76 4.50 14.66 -8.21
C SER A 76 4.37 13.44 -9.14
N VAL A 77 4.12 12.26 -8.55
CA VAL A 77 3.85 11.03 -9.29
C VAL A 77 2.46 11.08 -9.91
N ALA A 78 1.48 11.62 -9.17
CA ALA A 78 0.13 11.87 -9.64
C ALA A 78 0.12 12.76 -10.88
N ASP A 79 0.72 13.93 -10.83
CA ASP A 79 0.76 14.87 -11.95
C ASP A 79 1.48 14.29 -13.17
N HIS A 80 2.52 13.48 -12.96
CA HIS A 80 3.22 12.81 -14.06
C HIS A 80 2.32 11.78 -14.75
N LEU A 81 1.64 10.93 -13.97
CA LEU A 81 0.73 9.91 -14.49
C LEU A 81 -0.55 10.49 -15.12
N ALA A 82 -1.04 11.61 -14.60
CA ALA A 82 -2.20 12.31 -15.14
C ALA A 82 -2.01 12.75 -16.61
N LYS A 83 -0.78 13.12 -17.00
CA LYS A 83 -0.45 13.48 -18.40
C LYS A 83 -0.67 12.34 -19.39
N PHE A 84 -0.70 11.11 -18.90
CA PHE A 84 -0.93 9.88 -19.68
C PHE A 84 -2.32 9.29 -19.41
N ASN A 85 -3.22 10.06 -18.78
CA ASN A 85 -4.56 9.63 -18.40
C ASN A 85 -4.56 8.40 -17.48
N VAL A 86 -3.53 8.26 -16.64
CA VAL A 86 -3.41 7.19 -15.64
C VAL A 86 -3.84 7.73 -14.28
N GLN A 87 -4.85 7.08 -13.69
CA GLN A 87 -5.35 7.38 -12.35
C GLN A 87 -4.59 6.56 -11.30
N ILE A 88 -4.61 7.04 -10.05
CA ILE A 88 -3.88 6.45 -8.94
C ILE A 88 -4.84 6.01 -7.85
N ILE A 89 -4.51 4.88 -7.24
CA ILE A 89 -5.11 4.43 -5.98
C ILE A 89 -4.08 4.69 -4.90
N LEU A 90 -4.44 5.48 -3.88
CA LEU A 90 -3.57 5.67 -2.72
C LEU A 90 -3.71 4.47 -1.78
N ASP A 91 -2.59 3.87 -1.39
CA ASP A 91 -2.51 2.85 -0.35
C ASP A 91 -1.55 3.35 0.73
N TYR A 92 -2.07 3.52 1.94
CA TYR A 92 -1.24 3.85 3.09
C TYR A 92 -0.56 2.55 3.57
N GLY A 93 0.72 2.41 3.24
CA GLY A 93 1.46 1.15 3.37
C GLY A 93 1.99 0.82 4.78
N VAL A 94 1.60 1.56 5.83
CA VAL A 94 1.97 1.18 7.21
C VAL A 94 1.02 0.09 7.69
N GLU A 95 1.57 -1.11 7.88
CA GLU A 95 0.83 -2.30 8.28
C GLU A 95 1.35 -2.86 9.61
N GLY A 96 0.52 -3.63 10.31
CA GLY A 96 0.96 -4.47 11.43
C GLY A 96 1.08 -3.78 12.79
N GLY A 97 0.52 -2.59 12.94
CA GLY A 97 0.38 -1.95 14.24
C GLY A 97 -0.77 -2.54 15.05
N GLN A 98 -0.49 -3.30 16.11
CA GLN A 98 -1.51 -3.66 17.12
C GLN A 98 -1.55 -2.65 18.27
N GLY A 99 -2.76 -2.41 18.78
CA GLY A 99 -3.04 -1.57 19.94
C GLY A 99 -3.89 -0.35 19.58
N GLU A 100 -4.70 0.13 20.53
CA GLU A 100 -5.67 1.22 20.31
C GLU A 100 -5.02 2.49 19.76
N ASP A 101 -3.87 2.91 20.31
CA ASP A 101 -3.14 4.08 19.81
C ASP A 101 -2.75 3.94 18.33
N LYS A 102 -2.43 2.71 17.89
CA LYS A 102 -2.05 2.46 16.49
C LYS A 102 -3.26 2.38 15.58
N TYR A 103 -4.38 1.81 16.05
CA TYR A 103 -5.64 1.81 15.30
C TYR A 103 -6.17 3.23 15.12
N GLN A 104 -6.14 4.04 16.18
CA GLN A 104 -6.50 5.44 16.14
C GLN A 104 -5.58 6.22 15.19
N HIS A 105 -4.26 6.02 15.28
CA HIS A 105 -3.32 6.65 14.36
C HIS A 105 -3.58 6.27 12.90
N ALA A 106 -3.84 4.99 12.62
CA ALA A 106 -4.17 4.51 11.27
C ALA A 106 -5.47 5.15 10.75
N MET A 107 -6.52 5.22 11.58
CA MET A 107 -7.77 5.90 11.25
C MET A 107 -7.52 7.36 10.87
N GLU A 108 -6.73 8.08 11.67
CA GLU A 108 -6.38 9.47 11.39
C GLU A 108 -5.59 9.63 10.09
N GLU A 109 -4.66 8.72 9.79
CA GLU A 109 -3.97 8.69 8.50
C GLU A 109 -4.92 8.43 7.34
N PHE A 110 -5.86 7.49 7.47
CA PHE A 110 -6.85 7.25 6.43
C PHE A 110 -7.73 8.49 6.19
N ILE A 111 -8.18 9.18 7.25
CA ILE A 111 -8.92 10.45 7.11
C ILE A 111 -8.06 11.51 6.40
N ARG A 112 -6.77 11.64 6.75
CA ARG A 112 -5.83 12.54 6.05
C ARG A 112 -5.72 12.19 4.56
N VAL A 113 -5.61 10.92 4.22
CA VAL A 113 -5.50 10.44 2.84
C VAL A 113 -6.81 10.70 2.07
N ILE A 114 -7.98 10.45 2.66
CA ILE A 114 -9.30 10.75 2.07
C ILE A 114 -9.39 12.24 1.73
N ASN A 115 -9.09 13.11 2.70
CA ASN A 115 -9.13 14.55 2.52
C ASN A 115 -8.18 15.01 1.41
N PHE A 116 -6.96 14.46 1.39
CA PHE A 116 -6.00 14.76 0.33
C PHE A 116 -6.48 14.27 -1.04
N ALA A 117 -6.98 13.04 -1.15
CA ALA A 117 -7.50 12.47 -2.40
C ALA A 117 -8.69 13.27 -2.95
N SER A 118 -9.57 13.78 -2.07
CA SER A 118 -10.74 14.59 -2.46
C SER A 118 -10.37 15.87 -3.23
N GLY A 119 -9.15 16.38 -3.03
CA GLY A 119 -8.62 17.55 -3.74
C GLY A 119 -7.87 17.23 -5.04
N GLN A 120 -7.74 15.95 -5.42
CA GLN A 120 -6.91 15.52 -6.55
C GLN A 120 -7.77 14.87 -7.66
N PRO A 121 -7.79 15.43 -8.88
CA PRO A 121 -8.69 14.97 -9.94
C PRO A 121 -8.35 13.57 -10.49
N ASN A 122 -7.14 13.08 -10.25
CA ASN A 122 -6.62 11.81 -10.76
C ASN A 122 -6.45 10.73 -9.67
N ILE A 123 -7.02 10.95 -8.48
CA ILE A 123 -7.03 10.00 -7.36
C ILE A 123 -8.49 9.67 -7.00
N PRO A 124 -9.16 8.77 -7.75
CA PRO A 124 -10.58 8.52 -7.60
C PRO A 124 -10.96 7.77 -6.31
N PHE A 125 -10.04 6.98 -5.74
CA PHE A 125 -10.29 6.23 -4.51
C PHE A 125 -8.97 5.82 -3.83
N MET A 126 -9.09 5.36 -2.59
CA MET A 126 -7.99 4.82 -1.79
C MET A 126 -8.31 3.43 -1.26
N SER A 127 -7.27 2.66 -0.96
CA SER A 127 -7.37 1.36 -0.30
C SER A 127 -7.30 1.54 1.21
N ILE A 128 -8.15 0.80 1.93
CA ILE A 128 -8.13 0.70 3.39
C ILE A 128 -8.12 -0.77 3.77
N LYS A 129 -7.27 -1.13 4.73
CA LYS A 129 -7.22 -2.47 5.32
C LYS A 129 -7.88 -2.39 6.69
N VAL A 130 -9.03 -3.05 6.86
CA VAL A 130 -9.81 -3.03 8.12
C VAL A 130 -8.99 -3.53 9.31
N THR A 131 -8.09 -4.49 9.08
CA THR A 131 -7.15 -5.00 10.09
C THR A 131 -6.15 -3.96 10.60
N GLY A 132 -6.01 -2.81 9.92
CA GLY A 132 -5.22 -1.67 10.41
C GLY A 132 -5.96 -0.80 11.43
N MET A 133 -7.28 -0.97 11.59
CA MET A 133 -8.12 -0.20 12.52
C MET A 133 -8.88 -1.07 13.52
N ALA A 134 -8.76 -2.39 13.43
CA ALA A 134 -9.51 -3.32 14.27
C ALA A 134 -8.64 -4.50 14.69
N ARG A 135 -8.89 -4.99 15.91
CA ARG A 135 -8.21 -6.16 16.48
C ARG A 135 -8.50 -7.38 15.61
N PHE A 136 -7.45 -8.10 15.20
CA PHE A 136 -7.59 -9.24 14.30
C PHE A 136 -8.51 -10.34 14.89
N GLY A 137 -8.30 -10.71 16.15
CA GLY A 137 -9.14 -11.71 16.82
C GLY A 137 -10.61 -11.29 16.96
N LEU A 138 -10.89 -9.98 17.04
CA LEU A 138 -12.27 -9.49 17.03
C LEU A 138 -12.92 -9.74 15.67
N LEU A 139 -12.22 -9.44 14.58
CA LEU A 139 -12.71 -9.69 13.22
C LEU A 139 -12.93 -11.20 12.97
N GLU A 140 -12.03 -12.06 13.45
CA GLU A 140 -12.20 -13.52 13.36
C GLU A 140 -13.44 -14.00 14.13
N LYS A 141 -13.66 -13.49 15.34
CA LYS A 141 -14.82 -13.85 16.16
C LYS A 141 -16.14 -13.41 15.53
N ILE A 142 -16.19 -12.17 15.00
CA ILE A 142 -17.35 -11.67 14.26
C ILE A 142 -17.61 -12.55 13.03
N HIS A 143 -16.57 -12.84 12.25
CA HIS A 143 -16.70 -13.69 11.06
C HIS A 143 -17.22 -15.09 11.40
N ALA A 144 -16.69 -15.74 12.44
CA ALA A 144 -17.08 -17.09 12.84
C ALA A 144 -18.55 -17.19 13.32
N GLN A 145 -19.14 -16.08 13.77
CA GLN A 145 -20.54 -16.00 14.22
C GLN A 145 -21.48 -15.44 13.14
N SER A 146 -20.97 -15.11 11.96
CA SER A 146 -21.76 -14.48 10.90
C SER A 146 -22.49 -15.52 10.05
N ASP A 147 -23.81 -15.34 9.85
CA ASP A 147 -24.55 -16.03 8.78
C ASP A 147 -24.40 -15.28 7.45
N TYR A 148 -24.35 -16.01 6.34
CA TYR A 148 -24.21 -15.41 5.01
C TYR A 148 -25.32 -14.38 4.70
N ASN A 149 -26.57 -14.66 5.08
CA ASN A 149 -27.69 -13.79 4.77
C ASN A 149 -27.63 -12.47 5.55
N ASP A 150 -27.14 -12.53 6.79
CA ASP A 150 -26.97 -11.36 7.65
C ASP A 150 -25.84 -10.46 7.10
N VAL A 151 -24.72 -11.06 6.69
CA VAL A 151 -23.59 -10.34 6.08
C VAL A 151 -24.00 -9.59 4.81
N VAL A 152 -24.77 -10.23 3.93
CA VAL A 152 -25.25 -9.60 2.69
C VAL A 152 -26.18 -8.42 2.97
N ARG A 153 -26.90 -8.43 4.10
CA ARG A 153 -27.75 -7.32 4.56
C ARG A 153 -26.98 -6.24 5.33
N GLY A 154 -25.70 -6.46 5.60
CA GLY A 154 -24.89 -5.56 6.42
C GLY A 154 -25.19 -5.68 7.92
N GLU A 155 -25.77 -6.79 8.36
CA GLU A 155 -26.07 -7.09 9.75
C GLU A 155 -24.90 -7.88 10.36
N LEU A 156 -24.35 -7.39 11.47
CA LEU A 156 -23.27 -8.05 12.21
C LEU A 156 -23.78 -8.51 13.56
N GLN A 157 -23.67 -9.81 13.82
CA GLN A 157 -24.02 -10.37 15.12
C GLN A 157 -22.95 -10.00 16.16
N THR A 158 -23.30 -9.12 17.09
CA THR A 158 -22.39 -8.64 18.14
C THR A 158 -22.84 -9.01 19.54
N ASP A 159 -23.95 -9.73 19.69
CA ASP A 159 -24.52 -10.12 20.99
C ASP A 159 -23.58 -11.04 21.78
N HIS A 160 -22.73 -11.80 21.09
CA HIS A 160 -21.74 -12.69 21.66
C HIS A 160 -20.41 -12.01 22.04
N LEU A 161 -20.28 -10.71 21.77
CA LEU A 161 -19.10 -9.93 22.13
C LEU A 161 -19.17 -9.45 23.58
N SER A 162 -18.05 -9.51 24.28
CA SER A 162 -17.89 -8.94 25.62
C SER A 162 -17.97 -7.40 25.58
N ALA A 163 -18.12 -6.77 26.74
CA ALA A 163 -18.08 -5.31 26.83
C ALA A 163 -16.73 -4.73 26.35
N GLU A 164 -15.62 -5.42 26.58
CA GLU A 164 -14.28 -5.02 26.14
C GLU A 164 -14.07 -5.20 24.63
N GLU A 165 -14.73 -6.18 24.02
CA GLU A 165 -14.71 -6.39 22.57
C GLU A 165 -15.57 -5.37 21.82
N LYS A 166 -16.57 -4.80 22.51
CA LYS A 166 -17.44 -3.72 21.99
C LYS A 166 -16.87 -2.32 22.21
N ALA A 167 -15.89 -2.18 23.11
CA ALA A 167 -15.23 -0.92 23.46
C ALA A 167 -13.99 -0.69 22.59
#